data_AF-A0A2N2HXP1-F1
#
_entry.id   AF-A0A2N2HXP1-F1
#
_cell.length_a   1.000
_cell.length_b   1.000
_cell.length_c   1.000
_cell.angle_alpha   90.00
_cell.angle_beta   90.00
_cell.angle_gamma   90.00
#
_symmetry.space_group_name_H-M   'P 1'
#
loop_
_entity.id
_entity.type
_entity.pdbx_description
1 polymer ?
#
loop_
_entity_poly.entity_id
_entity_poly.type
_entity_poly.pdbx_seq_one_letter_code
_entity_poly.pdbx_strand_id
1 'polypeptide(L)'
;MDKVKKINQTPIPIKEKVEFLTKVYDRMAGLTANADTKAGIILAIHSFWAISYGPNLSKLIISFPVQPMKLVVWILSVLLVVAFFIAFIRSATKSAMVLSPRIKPQANEPPRRPGLIYFADIIKLRGDNVCEKAHEYKAQFEGMSYEDIVEDLTYRINDIANVVHEKYACAGDAVRKSIITFYLWAISIILLIMMNMM
;
A
#
# COMPACT_ATOMS: atom_id res chain seq x y z
N MET A 1 7.40 22.63 50.38
CA MET A 1 8.45 22.42 49.35
C MET A 1 8.58 20.92 49.13
N ASP A 2 7.81 20.39 48.19
CA ASP A 2 7.84 18.96 47.87
C ASP A 2 9.10 18.63 47.09
N LYS A 3 9.91 17.72 47.66
CA LYS A 3 11.08 17.15 47.01
C LYS A 3 10.58 16.24 45.88
N VAL A 4 10.61 16.74 44.65
CA VAL A 4 10.47 15.93 43.44
C VAL A 4 11.56 14.87 43.47
N LYS A 5 11.17 13.64 43.83
CA LYS A 5 12.02 12.45 43.79
C LYS A 5 12.38 12.23 42.32
N LYS A 6 13.58 12.68 41.90
CA LYS A 6 14.15 12.29 40.61
C LYS A 6 14.18 10.77 40.60
N ILE A 7 13.26 10.16 39.86
CA ILE A 7 13.32 8.74 39.54
C ILE A 7 14.60 8.61 38.71
N ASN A 8 15.66 8.11 39.33
CA ASN A 8 16.84 7.67 38.60
C ASN A 8 16.37 6.51 37.72
N GLN A 9 15.94 6.82 36.50
CA GLN A 9 15.74 5.84 35.46
C GLN A 9 17.12 5.23 35.21
N THR A 10 17.34 4.02 35.72
CA THR A 10 18.49 3.22 35.33
C THR A 10 18.45 3.10 33.80
N PRO A 11 19.50 3.51 33.08
CA PRO A 11 19.50 3.43 31.63
C PRO A 11 19.33 1.95 31.25
N ILE A 12 18.34 1.67 30.40
CA ILE A 12 18.09 0.33 29.88
C ILE A 12 19.41 -0.19 29.29
N PRO A 13 19.87 -1.39 29.65
CA PRO A 13 21.06 -2.00 29.07
C PRO A 13 21.00 -1.97 27.55
N ILE A 14 22.10 -1.58 26.91
CA ILE A 14 22.15 -1.38 25.45
C ILE A 14 21.73 -2.64 24.68
N LYS A 15 22.07 -3.84 25.18
CA LYS A 15 21.63 -5.12 24.61
C LYS A 15 20.10 -5.29 24.62
N GLU A 16 19.44 -4.89 25.70
CA GLU A 16 17.97 -4.92 25.81
C GLU A 16 17.33 -3.90 24.88
N LYS A 17 17.98 -2.74 24.66
CA LYS A 17 17.53 -1.77 23.65
C LYS A 17 17.58 -2.35 22.24
N VAL A 18 18.64 -3.06 21.88
CA VAL A 18 18.73 -3.74 20.58
C VAL A 18 17.60 -4.76 20.42
N GLU A 19 17.36 -5.62 21.41
CA GLU A 19 16.28 -6.60 21.34
C GLU A 19 14.89 -5.95 21.18
N PHE A 20 14.63 -4.89 21.93
CA PHE A 20 13.39 -4.14 21.83
C PHE A 20 13.22 -3.52 20.43
N LEU A 21 14.25 -2.84 19.93
CA LEU A 21 14.20 -2.19 18.62
C LEU A 21 14.04 -3.21 17.49
N THR A 22 14.69 -4.38 17.56
CA THR A 22 14.47 -5.48 16.60
C THR A 22 13.01 -5.92 16.59
N LYS A 23 12.37 -6.11 17.76
CA LYS A 23 10.94 -6.45 17.83
C LYS A 23 10.04 -5.37 17.24
N VAL A 24 10.37 -4.09 17.45
CA VAL A 24 9.62 -2.97 16.87
C VAL A 24 9.78 -2.97 15.35
N TYR A 25 10.98 -3.19 14.84
CA TYR A 25 11.26 -3.32 13.42
C TYR A 25 10.43 -4.45 12.78
N ASP A 26 10.46 -5.65 13.36
CA ASP A 26 9.70 -6.81 12.87
C ASP A 26 8.20 -6.53 12.83
N ARG A 27 7.68 -5.86 13.86
CA ARG A 27 6.27 -5.44 13.89
C ARG A 27 5.94 -4.48 12.76
N MET A 28 6.81 -3.52 12.46
CA MET A 28 6.60 -2.55 11.38
C MET A 28 6.68 -3.22 10.00
N ALA A 29 7.58 -4.19 9.82
CA ALA A 29 7.63 -5.02 8.62
C ALA A 29 6.34 -5.84 8.45
N GLY A 30 5.83 -6.44 9.53
CA GLY A 30 4.56 -7.16 9.52
C GLY A 30 3.36 -6.27 9.17
N LEU A 31 3.32 -5.03 9.67
CA LEU A 31 2.29 -4.04 9.30
C LEU A 31 2.35 -3.68 7.81
N THR A 32 3.55 -3.55 7.25
CA THR A 32 3.75 -3.30 5.82
C THR A 32 3.17 -4.44 4.98
N ALA A 33 3.52 -5.69 5.32
CA ALA A 33 3.02 -6.87 4.62
C ALA A 33 1.49 -7.04 4.72
N ASN A 34 0.91 -6.67 5.87
CA ASN A 34 -0.54 -6.66 6.06
C ASN A 34 -1.23 -5.61 5.18
N ALA A 35 -0.66 -4.40 5.06
CA ALA A 35 -1.16 -3.36 4.16
C ALA A 35 -1.11 -3.83 2.69
N ASP A 36 -0.02 -4.49 2.29
CA ASP A 36 0.14 -5.05 0.94
C ASP A 36 -0.89 -6.15 0.66
N THR A 37 -1.12 -7.05 1.61
CA THR A 37 -2.13 -8.10 1.51
C THR A 37 -3.52 -7.49 1.32
N LYS A 38 -3.88 -6.47 2.10
CA LYS A 38 -5.16 -5.76 1.98
C LYS A 38 -5.31 -5.08 0.61
N ALA A 39 -4.26 -4.43 0.12
CA ALA A 39 -4.26 -3.83 -1.21
C ALA A 39 -4.42 -4.89 -2.33
N GLY A 40 -3.77 -6.05 -2.18
CA GLY A 40 -3.93 -7.19 -3.08
C GLY A 40 -5.37 -7.72 -3.12
N ILE A 41 -6.03 -7.86 -1.95
CA ILE A 41 -7.44 -8.25 -1.87
C ILE A 41 -8.33 -7.22 -2.59
N ILE A 42 -8.11 -5.93 -2.37
CA ILE A 42 -8.89 -4.88 -3.04
C ILE A 42 -8.71 -4.97 -4.56
N LEU A 43 -7.48 -5.16 -5.06
CA LEU A 43 -7.23 -5.32 -6.49
C LEU A 43 -7.86 -6.59 -7.08
N ALA A 44 -7.91 -7.69 -6.32
CA ALA A 44 -8.62 -8.90 -6.73
C ALA A 44 -10.12 -8.66 -6.89
N ILE A 45 -10.74 -7.92 -5.95
CA ILE A 45 -12.15 -7.50 -6.04
C ILE A 45 -12.37 -6.60 -7.28
N HIS A 46 -11.47 -5.66 -7.55
CA HIS A 46 -11.54 -4.84 -8.76
C HIS A 46 -11.42 -5.68 -10.03
N SER A 47 -10.57 -6.70 -10.03
CA SER A 47 -10.44 -7.61 -11.17
C SER A 47 -11.75 -8.35 -11.42
N PHE A 48 -12.43 -8.81 -10.37
CA PHE A 48 -13.77 -9.39 -10.47
C PHE A 48 -14.79 -8.40 -11.06
N TRP A 49 -14.78 -7.14 -10.61
CA TRP A 49 -15.67 -6.12 -11.18
C TRP A 49 -15.38 -5.88 -12.66
N ALA A 50 -14.12 -5.76 -13.07
CA ALA A 50 -13.76 -5.56 -14.46
C ALA A 50 -14.22 -6.73 -15.36
N ILE A 51 -14.00 -7.97 -14.92
CA ILE A 51 -14.38 -9.18 -15.66
C ILE A 51 -15.91 -9.27 -15.80
N SER A 52 -16.65 -9.04 -14.71
CA SER A 52 -18.12 -9.08 -14.71
C SER A 52 -18.76 -7.93 -15.50
N TYR A 53 -18.07 -6.80 -15.65
CA TYR A 53 -18.57 -5.65 -16.41
C TYR A 53 -18.44 -5.81 -17.91
N GLY A 54 -17.36 -6.43 -18.40
CA GLY A 54 -17.02 -6.53 -19.82
C GLY A 54 -18.18 -6.98 -20.72
N PRO A 55 -18.84 -8.12 -20.44
CA PRO A 55 -19.98 -8.58 -21.23
C PRO A 55 -21.17 -7.61 -21.22
N ASN A 56 -21.38 -6.89 -20.12
CA ASN A 56 -22.51 -5.96 -19.97
C ASN A 56 -22.29 -4.62 -20.71
N LEU A 57 -21.04 -4.22 -20.96
CA LEU A 57 -20.74 -3.02 -21.74
C LEU A 57 -21.16 -3.12 -23.20
N SER A 58 -21.17 -4.33 -23.77
CA SER A 58 -21.64 -4.57 -25.15
C SER A 58 -23.09 -4.13 -25.37
N LYS A 59 -23.90 -4.08 -24.29
CA LYS A 59 -25.30 -3.63 -24.34
C LYS A 59 -25.43 -2.13 -24.63
N LEU A 60 -24.41 -1.33 -24.34
CA LEU A 60 -24.38 0.10 -24.70
C LEU A 60 -24.05 0.34 -26.18
N ILE A 61 -23.57 -0.68 -26.90
CA ILE A 61 -23.22 -0.62 -28.32
C ILE A 61 -24.47 -0.77 -29.21
N ILE A 62 -25.61 -1.18 -28.64
CA ILE A 62 -26.88 -1.32 -29.36
C ILE A 62 -27.37 0.07 -29.81
N SER A 63 -27.97 0.12 -31.00
CA SER A 63 -28.46 1.31 -31.71
C SER A 63 -29.14 2.33 -30.81
N PHE A 64 -28.82 3.62 -31.02
CA PHE A 64 -29.36 4.76 -30.29
C PHE A 64 -30.91 4.68 -30.20
N PRO A 65 -31.49 4.67 -28.99
CA PRO A 65 -32.92 4.47 -28.82
C PRO A 65 -33.72 5.68 -29.30
N VAL A 66 -34.72 5.42 -30.15
CA VAL A 66 -35.62 6.46 -30.70
C VAL A 66 -36.79 6.76 -29.74
N GLN A 67 -37.10 5.83 -28.84
CA GLN A 67 -38.17 6.01 -27.84
C GLN A 67 -37.67 6.85 -26.64
N PRO A 68 -38.39 7.90 -26.22
CA PRO A 68 -37.91 8.86 -25.22
C PRO A 68 -37.60 8.21 -23.87
N MET A 69 -38.41 7.24 -23.42
CA MET A 69 -38.17 6.57 -22.14
C MET A 69 -36.90 5.68 -22.20
N LYS A 70 -36.65 4.99 -23.33
CA LYS A 70 -35.43 4.21 -23.55
C LYS A 70 -34.20 5.11 -23.67
N LEU A 71 -34.34 6.29 -24.27
CA LEU A 71 -33.27 7.28 -24.38
C LEU A 71 -32.81 7.80 -23.01
N VAL A 72 -33.74 8.10 -22.10
CA VAL A 72 -33.40 8.51 -20.73
C VAL A 72 -32.61 7.41 -20.01
N VAL A 73 -33.07 6.16 -20.09
CA VAL A 73 -32.37 5.01 -19.48
C VAL A 73 -30.98 4.80 -20.08
N TRP A 74 -30.84 4.97 -21.40
CA TRP A 74 -29.54 4.86 -22.07
C TRP A 74 -28.57 5.96 -21.62
N ILE A 75 -29.00 7.23 -21.58
CA ILE A 75 -28.16 8.35 -21.11
C ILE A 75 -27.72 8.12 -19.66
N LEU A 76 -28.63 7.75 -18.77
CA LEU A 76 -28.32 7.46 -17.36
C LEU A 76 -27.33 6.29 -17.23
N SER A 77 -27.50 5.25 -18.04
CA SER A 77 -26.59 4.10 -18.08
C SER A 77 -25.18 4.49 -18.52
N VAL A 78 -25.05 5.32 -19.56
CA VAL A 78 -23.76 5.85 -20.02
C VAL A 78 -23.08 6.68 -18.93
N LEU A 79 -23.80 7.61 -18.31
CA LEU A 79 -23.27 8.45 -17.24
C LEU A 79 -22.76 7.63 -16.05
N LEU A 80 -23.52 6.61 -15.65
CA LEU A 80 -23.13 5.71 -14.57
C LEU A 80 -21.92 4.85 -14.91
N VAL A 81 -21.83 4.34 -16.14
CA VAL A 81 -20.65 3.59 -16.60
C VAL A 81 -19.41 4.46 -16.56
N VAL A 82 -19.48 5.70 -17.05
CA VAL A 82 -18.37 6.66 -16.98
C VAL A 82 -17.99 6.95 -15.52
N ALA A 83 -18.97 7.21 -14.64
CA ALA A 83 -18.73 7.44 -13.22
C ALA A 83 -18.07 6.22 -12.54
N PHE A 84 -18.54 5.01 -12.85
CA PHE A 84 -17.94 3.76 -12.39
C PHE A 84 -16.48 3.66 -12.80
N PHE A 85 -16.15 3.86 -14.08
CA PHE A 85 -14.75 3.76 -14.55
C PHE A 85 -13.83 4.78 -13.89
N ILE A 86 -14.29 6.02 -13.69
CA ILE A 86 -13.51 7.04 -12.97
C ILE A 86 -13.24 6.59 -11.53
N ALA A 87 -14.26 6.09 -10.83
CA ALA A 87 -14.11 5.61 -9.45
C ALA A 87 -13.21 4.37 -9.38
N PHE A 88 -13.41 3.42 -10.29
CA PHE A 88 -12.66 2.19 -10.46
C PHE A 88 -11.17 2.45 -10.65
N ILE A 89 -10.80 3.26 -11.65
CA ILE A 89 -9.40 3.60 -11.94
C ILE A 89 -8.78 4.29 -10.72
N ARG A 90 -9.48 5.24 -10.10
CA ARG A 90 -8.99 5.96 -8.92
C ARG A 90 -8.77 5.04 -7.71
N SER A 91 -9.62 4.04 -7.50
CA SER A 91 -9.50 3.09 -6.39
C SER A 91 -8.40 2.05 -6.67
N ALA A 92 -8.34 1.53 -7.90
CA ALA A 92 -7.30 0.60 -8.34
C ALA A 92 -5.91 1.24 -8.28
N THR A 93 -5.73 2.47 -8.78
CA THR A 93 -4.45 3.19 -8.71
C THR A 93 -4.00 3.42 -7.27
N LYS A 94 -4.92 3.76 -6.36
CA LYS A 94 -4.58 3.92 -4.94
C LYS A 94 -4.15 2.61 -4.29
N SER A 95 -4.78 1.50 -4.65
CA SER A 95 -4.38 0.17 -4.18
C SER A 95 -3.03 -0.25 -4.76
N ALA A 96 -2.77 0.05 -6.04
CA ALA A 96 -1.48 -0.20 -6.68
C ALA A 96 -0.35 0.64 -6.06
N MET A 97 -0.63 1.88 -5.64
CA MET A 97 0.35 2.72 -4.93
C MET A 97 0.79 2.11 -3.60
N VAL A 98 -0.08 1.39 -2.88
CA VAL A 98 0.29 0.66 -1.65
C VAL A 98 1.35 -0.39 -1.94
N LEU A 99 1.26 -1.04 -3.10
CA LEU A 99 2.20 -2.08 -3.55
C LEU A 99 3.50 -1.52 -4.17
N SER A 100 3.57 -0.21 -4.42
CA SER A 100 4.76 0.39 -5.01
C SER A 100 5.94 0.26 -4.03
N PRO A 101 7.11 -0.23 -4.48
CA PRO A 101 8.32 -0.13 -3.69
C PRO A 101 8.66 1.34 -3.45
N ARG A 102 9.31 1.65 -2.32
CA ARG A 102 9.74 3.01 -1.98
C ARG A 102 10.74 3.50 -3.03
N ILE A 103 10.41 4.58 -3.75
CA ILE A 103 11.29 5.19 -4.76
C ILE A 103 12.02 6.43 -4.23
N LYS A 104 11.50 7.13 -3.21
CA LYS A 104 12.12 8.38 -2.73
C LYS A 104 13.04 8.18 -1.53
N PRO A 105 14.36 8.48 -1.68
CA PRO A 105 15.20 8.87 -0.56
C PRO A 105 14.61 10.10 0.12
N GLN A 106 14.72 10.22 1.44
CA GLN A 106 14.35 11.47 2.12
C GLN A 106 15.28 12.60 1.63
N ALA A 107 14.74 13.82 1.47
CA ALA A 107 15.50 14.97 1.00
C ALA A 107 16.71 15.35 1.91
N ASN A 108 16.69 14.86 3.16
CA ASN A 108 17.74 15.05 4.16
C ASN A 108 18.44 13.74 4.54
N GLU A 109 18.38 12.69 3.70
CA GLU A 109 19.16 11.49 3.92
C GLU A 109 20.66 11.87 3.90
N PRO A 110 21.41 11.69 5.00
CA PRO A 110 22.85 11.83 4.96
C PRO A 110 23.40 10.92 3.85
N PRO A 111 24.49 11.31 3.15
CA PRO A 111 25.19 10.38 2.28
C PRO A 111 25.48 9.12 3.10
N ARG A 112 24.79 8.03 2.77
CA ARG A 112 24.84 6.80 3.56
C ARG A 112 26.31 6.48 3.77
N ARG A 113 26.78 6.46 5.03
CA ARG A 113 27.90 5.58 5.38
C ARG A 113 27.56 4.22 4.77
N PRO A 114 28.53 3.45 4.23
CA PRO A 114 28.26 2.10 3.73
C PRO A 114 27.70 1.28 4.89
N GLY A 115 26.39 1.35 5.04
CA GLY A 115 25.64 1.03 6.23
C GLY A 115 24.55 0.11 5.76
N LEU A 116 24.59 -1.10 6.32
CA LEU A 116 23.69 -2.23 6.16
C LEU A 116 22.69 -2.09 5.01
N ILE A 117 23.05 -2.70 3.88
CA ILE A 117 22.15 -2.96 2.76
C ILE A 117 21.07 -3.93 3.27
N TYR A 118 19.83 -3.48 3.42
CA TYR A 118 18.70 -4.34 3.83
C TYR A 118 17.81 -4.75 2.66
N PHE A 119 16.95 -5.75 2.86
CA PHE A 119 16.18 -6.48 1.83
C PHE A 119 15.53 -5.64 0.71
N ALA A 120 15.08 -4.41 1.00
CA ALA A 120 14.55 -3.50 -0.02
C ALA A 120 15.63 -3.00 -1.01
N ASP A 121 16.87 -2.86 -0.56
CA ASP A 121 18.05 -2.63 -1.40
C ASP A 121 18.58 -3.95 -2.01
N ILE A 122 18.33 -5.12 -1.38
CA ILE A 122 18.61 -6.44 -1.99
C ILE A 122 17.70 -6.69 -3.21
N ILE A 123 16.45 -6.24 -3.18
CA ILE A 123 15.56 -6.27 -4.36
C ILE A 123 16.11 -5.37 -5.50
N LYS A 124 16.79 -4.27 -5.17
CA LYS A 124 17.53 -3.43 -6.15
C LYS A 124 18.82 -4.10 -6.66
N LEU A 125 19.32 -5.12 -5.95
CA LEU A 125 20.53 -5.88 -6.29
C LEU A 125 20.23 -7.18 -7.05
N ARG A 126 19.05 -7.32 -7.69
CA ARG A 126 18.74 -8.44 -8.59
C ARG A 126 19.85 -8.58 -9.66
N GLY A 127 20.73 -9.58 -9.48
CA GLY A 127 21.93 -9.87 -10.27
C GLY A 127 22.85 -10.89 -9.57
N ASP A 128 23.94 -11.31 -10.22
CA ASP A 128 24.73 -12.52 -9.91
C ASP A 128 25.52 -12.54 -8.56
N ASN A 129 25.49 -11.47 -7.74
CA ASN A 129 26.35 -11.37 -6.53
C ASN A 129 25.58 -11.23 -5.21
N VAL A 130 24.33 -11.74 -5.12
CA VAL A 130 23.54 -11.66 -3.88
C VAL A 130 24.20 -12.42 -2.72
N CYS A 131 24.78 -13.60 -2.97
CA CYS A 131 25.42 -14.42 -1.94
C CYS A 131 26.70 -13.77 -1.38
N GLU A 132 27.55 -13.23 -2.25
CA GLU A 132 28.81 -12.58 -1.86
C GLU A 132 28.54 -11.34 -0.99
N LYS A 133 27.59 -10.51 -1.42
CA LYS A 133 27.15 -9.32 -0.66
C LYS A 133 26.47 -9.67 0.66
N ALA A 134 25.74 -10.79 0.74
CA ALA A 134 25.16 -11.27 1.98
C ALA A 134 26.22 -11.75 2.99
N HIS A 135 27.32 -12.35 2.51
CA HIS A 135 28.46 -12.74 3.34
C HIS A 135 29.23 -11.52 3.86
N GLU A 136 29.56 -10.56 2.98
CA GLU A 136 30.18 -9.29 3.39
C GLU A 136 29.30 -8.53 4.41
N TYR A 137 27.99 -8.53 4.19
CA TYR A 137 27.00 -7.97 5.11
C TYR A 137 27.04 -8.62 6.50
N LYS A 138 27.05 -9.96 6.57
CA LYS A 138 27.09 -10.68 7.84
C LYS A 138 28.36 -10.34 8.62
N ALA A 139 29.51 -10.30 7.93
CA ALA A 139 30.78 -9.94 8.55
C ALA A 139 30.79 -8.50 9.08
N GLN A 140 30.20 -7.54 8.35
CA GLN A 140 30.04 -6.15 8.82
C GLN A 140 29.11 -6.05 10.03
N PHE A 141 28.02 -6.81 10.06
CA PHE A 141 27.07 -6.82 11.18
C PHE A 141 27.69 -7.41 12.44
N GLU A 142 28.44 -8.50 12.32
CA GLU A 142 29.14 -9.13 13.46
C GLU A 142 30.24 -8.22 14.06
N GLY A 143 30.75 -7.25 13.30
CA GLY A 143 31.76 -6.28 13.74
C GLY A 143 31.22 -4.97 14.33
N MET A 144 29.90 -4.75 14.36
CA MET A 144 29.32 -3.49 14.84
C MET A 144 29.23 -3.42 16.36
N SER A 145 29.44 -2.22 16.92
CA SER A 145 29.14 -1.97 18.33
C SER A 145 27.61 -2.01 18.55
N TYR A 146 27.17 -2.31 19.77
CA TYR A 146 25.73 -2.30 20.03
C TYR A 146 25.13 -0.89 19.90
N GLU A 147 25.91 0.16 20.15
CA GLU A 147 25.52 1.55 19.93
C GLU A 147 25.23 1.82 18.44
N ASP A 148 26.10 1.36 17.54
CA ASP A 148 25.89 1.47 16.08
C ASP A 148 24.63 0.72 15.64
N ILE A 149 24.38 -0.46 16.23
CA ILE A 149 23.16 -1.25 15.96
C ILE A 149 21.90 -0.50 16.42
N VAL A 150 21.95 0.15 17.59
CA VAL A 150 20.82 0.96 18.09
C VAL A 150 20.55 2.14 17.16
N GLU A 151 21.59 2.83 16.69
CA GLU A 151 21.47 3.97 15.77
C GLU A 151 20.86 3.55 14.42
N ASP A 152 21.36 2.48 13.80
CA ASP A 152 20.79 1.96 12.54
C ASP A 152 19.34 1.50 12.74
N LEU A 153 19.05 0.69 13.76
CA LEU A 153 17.68 0.23 14.01
C LEU A 153 16.70 1.39 14.23
N THR A 154 17.11 2.43 14.96
CA THR A 154 16.28 3.62 15.18
C THR A 154 15.96 4.32 13.86
N TYR A 155 16.98 4.52 13.02
CA TYR A 155 16.80 5.13 11.71
C TYR A 155 15.87 4.31 10.82
N ARG A 156 16.05 2.98 10.79
CA ARG A 156 15.22 2.06 9.99
C ARG A 156 13.78 1.99 10.47
N ILE A 157 13.55 1.97 11.77
CA ILE A 157 12.20 1.99 12.34
C ILE A 157 11.49 3.28 11.93
N ASN A 158 12.16 4.43 12.01
CA ASN A 158 11.59 5.70 11.57
C ASN A 158 11.22 5.66 10.08
N ASP A 159 12.10 5.11 9.25
CA ASP A 159 11.87 4.93 7.83
C ASP A 159 10.67 4.03 7.50
N ILE A 160 10.60 2.84 8.11
CA ILE A 160 9.48 1.92 7.89
C ILE A 160 8.19 2.48 8.48
N ALA A 161 8.25 3.18 9.61
CA ALA A 161 7.06 3.83 10.19
C ALA A 161 6.43 4.84 9.23
N ASN A 162 7.24 5.64 8.52
CA ASN A 162 6.76 6.55 7.49
C ASN A 162 6.10 5.80 6.32
N VAL A 163 6.72 4.70 5.86
CA VAL A 163 6.15 3.84 4.80
C VAL A 163 4.83 3.22 5.25
N VAL A 164 4.77 2.68 6.46
CA VAL A 164 3.55 2.10 7.03
C VAL A 164 2.46 3.17 7.09
N HIS A 165 2.77 4.37 7.56
CA HIS A 165 1.82 5.47 7.61
C HIS A 165 1.23 5.79 6.24
N GLU A 166 2.08 5.98 5.22
CA GLU A 166 1.63 6.27 3.85
C GLU A 166 0.82 5.12 3.24
N LYS A 167 1.26 3.87 3.44
CA LYS A 167 0.55 2.68 2.95
C LYS A 167 -0.84 2.55 3.58
N TYR A 168 -0.97 2.74 4.88
CA TYR A 168 -2.26 2.68 5.57
C TYR A 168 -3.18 3.86 5.20
N ALA A 169 -2.63 5.06 5.00
CA ALA A 169 -3.39 6.20 4.48
C ALA A 169 -3.95 5.91 3.08
N CYS A 170 -3.10 5.40 2.18
CA CYS A 170 -3.52 5.00 0.83
C CYS A 170 -4.51 3.83 0.84
N ALA A 171 -4.33 2.84 1.72
CA ALA A 171 -5.24 1.72 1.88
C ALA A 171 -6.61 2.19 2.40
N GLY A 172 -6.65 3.10 3.37
CA GLY A 172 -7.90 3.69 3.86
C GLY A 172 -8.68 4.42 2.76
N ASP A 173 -7.98 5.24 1.97
CA ASP A 173 -8.54 5.89 0.78
C ASP A 173 -9.03 4.88 -0.26
N ALA A 174 -8.26 3.83 -0.51
CA ALA A 174 -8.61 2.78 -1.46
C ALA A 174 -9.90 2.06 -1.05
N VAL A 175 -10.03 1.68 0.22
CA VAL A 175 -11.26 1.05 0.77
C VAL A 175 -12.47 1.97 0.61
N ARG A 176 -12.36 3.24 1.03
CA ARG A 176 -13.47 4.20 0.90
C ARG A 176 -13.93 4.34 -0.55
N LYS A 177 -12.99 4.43 -1.50
CA LYS A 177 -13.29 4.50 -2.93
C LYS A 177 -13.84 3.19 -3.48
N SER A 178 -13.37 2.05 -2.98
CA SER A 178 -13.85 0.73 -3.38
C SER A 178 -15.31 0.55 -3.00
N ILE A 179 -15.74 0.99 -1.83
CA ILE A 179 -17.17 0.99 -1.42
C ILE A 179 -18.03 1.82 -2.39
N ILE A 180 -17.59 3.03 -2.75
CA ILE A 180 -18.31 3.87 -3.72
C ILE A 180 -18.37 3.18 -5.09
N THR A 181 -17.25 2.61 -5.52
CA THR A 181 -17.13 1.89 -6.80
C THR A 181 -18.08 0.69 -6.85
N PHE A 182 -18.22 -0.04 -5.74
CA PHE A 182 -19.15 -1.17 -5.62
C PHE A 182 -20.60 -0.75 -5.86
N TYR A 183 -21.07 0.34 -5.22
CA TYR A 183 -22.43 0.82 -5.42
C TYR A 183 -22.67 1.28 -6.86
N LEU A 184 -21.71 2.00 -7.45
CA LEU A 184 -21.78 2.41 -8.86
C LEU A 184 -21.84 1.20 -9.80
N TRP A 185 -21.02 0.19 -9.54
CA TRP A 185 -21.01 -1.07 -10.28
C TRP A 185 -22.36 -1.78 -10.20
N ALA A 186 -22.91 -1.96 -9.01
CA ALA A 186 -24.17 -2.66 -8.79
C ALA A 186 -25.35 -1.93 -9.48
N ILE A 187 -25.48 -0.62 -9.25
CA ILE A 187 -26.54 0.21 -9.84
C ILE A 187 -26.43 0.21 -11.37
N SER A 188 -25.22 0.34 -11.90
CA SER A 188 -25.02 0.37 -13.34
C SER A 188 -25.30 -0.98 -13.99
N ILE A 189 -24.93 -2.11 -13.38
CA ILE A 189 -25.29 -3.43 -13.88
C ILE A 189 -26.81 -3.62 -13.91
N ILE A 190 -27.52 -3.22 -12.85
CA ILE A 190 -28.99 -3.31 -12.79
C ILE A 190 -29.61 -2.53 -13.95
N LEU A 191 -29.16 -1.29 -14.18
CA LEU A 191 -29.69 -0.47 -15.28
C LEU A 191 -29.36 -1.03 -16.66
N LEU A 192 -28.15 -1.56 -16.85
CA LEU A 192 -27.76 -2.24 -18.10
C LEU A 192 -28.59 -3.51 -18.35
N ILE A 193 -29.00 -4.23 -17.30
CA ILE A 193 -29.92 -5.37 -17.42
C ILE A 193 -31.34 -4.89 -17.76
N MET A 194 -31.86 -3.88 -17.04
CA MET A 194 -33.19 -3.32 -17.28
C MET A 194 -33.34 -2.79 -18.71
N MET A 195 -32.33 -2.09 -19.22
CA MET A 195 -32.30 -1.61 -20.60
C MET A 195 -32.47 -2.74 -21.63
N ASN A 196 -31.99 -3.94 -21.34
CA ASN A 196 -32.12 -5.10 -22.23
C ASN A 196 -33.50 -5.78 -22.13
N MET A 197 -34.26 -5.53 -21.07
CA MET A 197 -35.61 -6.08 -20.88
C MET A 197 -36.72 -5.17 -21.45
N MET A 198 -36.40 -3.91 -21.76
CA MET A 198 -37.32 -2.92 -22.31
C MET A 198 -37.28 -2.86 -23.83
#